data_AF-A0A3D4W818-F1
#
_entry.id   AF-A0A3D4W818-F1
#
_cell.length_a   1.000
_cell.length_b   1.000
_cell.length_c   1.000
_cell.angle_alpha   90.00
_cell.angle_beta   90.00
_cell.angle_gamma   90.00
#
_symmetry.space_group_name_H-M   'P 1'
#
loop_
_entity.id
_entity.type
_entity.pdbx_description
1 polymer ?
#
loop_
_entity_poly.entity_id
_entity_poly.type
_entity_poly.pdbx_seq_one_letter_code
_entity_poly.pdbx_strand_id
1 'polypeptide(L)'
;MRQASDENGPHFSTGIADQVLIELHDASGYGNIVYTSPPVNLGINGQAVITVPGSFSGSYYITIRHRNSLPTTTAAPVSFSNSSVAFNLDHPSKAFGGNLLMMIDGRYVIYGGDVNQDGAVDTADMTPVDNDASGFATGYLATDVNGDGTVDTGDMTIIDNNAAAFVSSITP
;
A
#
# COMPACT_ATOMS: atom_id res chain seq x y z
N MET A 1 0.08 -1.08 -13.18
CA MET A 1 -0.59 -1.83 -12.11
C MET A 1 -1.86 -2.44 -12.70
N ARG A 2 -2.33 -3.59 -12.21
CA ARG A 2 -3.59 -4.20 -12.67
C ARG A 2 -4.77 -3.61 -11.89
N GLN A 3 -5.98 -3.79 -12.41
CA GLN A 3 -7.20 -3.49 -11.64
C GLN A 3 -7.45 -4.63 -10.66
N ALA A 4 -7.81 -4.28 -9.42
CA ALA A 4 -8.36 -5.23 -8.47
C ALA A 4 -9.71 -5.74 -9.02
N SER A 5 -9.96 -7.04 -8.84
CA SER A 5 -11.14 -7.70 -9.36
C SER A 5 -12.05 -8.18 -8.23
N ASP A 6 -13.34 -8.23 -8.50
CA ASP A 6 -14.28 -9.11 -7.84
C ASP A 6 -14.34 -10.46 -8.59
N GLU A 7 -15.17 -11.38 -8.11
CA GLU A 7 -15.45 -12.68 -8.76
C GLU A 7 -15.78 -12.55 -10.27
N ASN A 8 -16.44 -11.46 -10.66
CA ASN A 8 -17.01 -11.28 -12.00
C ASN A 8 -16.35 -10.17 -12.83
N GLY A 9 -15.15 -9.72 -12.45
CA GLY A 9 -14.38 -8.70 -13.19
C GLY A 9 -13.90 -7.54 -12.34
N PRO A 10 -13.46 -6.42 -12.93
CA PRO A 10 -12.88 -5.30 -12.18
C PRO A 10 -13.82 -4.74 -11.11
N HIS A 11 -13.31 -4.59 -9.89
CA HIS A 11 -14.06 -4.01 -8.76
C HIS A 11 -14.32 -2.50 -8.99
N PHE A 12 -13.32 -1.80 -9.52
CA PHE A 12 -13.40 -0.37 -9.81
C PHE A 12 -13.63 -0.08 -11.30
N SER A 13 -14.10 1.15 -11.59
CA SER A 13 -14.27 1.62 -12.96
C SER A 13 -12.95 1.62 -13.75
N THR A 14 -13.05 1.54 -15.08
CA THR A 14 -11.89 1.45 -15.98
C THR A 14 -10.83 2.49 -15.68
N GLY A 15 -9.58 2.03 -15.52
CA GLY A 15 -8.43 2.89 -15.27
C GLY A 15 -8.12 3.10 -13.78
N ILE A 16 -8.98 2.64 -12.88
CA ILE A 16 -8.70 2.61 -11.44
C ILE A 16 -8.16 1.22 -11.10
N ALA A 17 -6.95 1.20 -10.54
CA ALA A 17 -6.34 -0.02 -10.05
C ALA A 17 -6.97 -0.44 -8.73
N ASP A 18 -7.03 0.48 -7.78
CA ASP A 18 -7.34 0.19 -6.38
C ASP A 18 -7.73 1.45 -5.60
N GLN A 19 -7.88 1.33 -4.28
CA GLN A 19 -7.90 2.46 -3.36
C GLN A 19 -6.76 2.41 -2.33
N VAL A 20 -6.30 3.59 -1.94
CA VAL A 20 -5.31 3.77 -0.86
C VAL A 20 -5.78 4.83 0.12
N LEU A 21 -5.21 4.81 1.32
CA LEU A 21 -5.27 5.92 2.27
C LEU A 21 -3.91 6.63 2.25
N ILE A 22 -3.95 7.94 2.45
CA ILE A 22 -2.76 8.77 2.57
C ILE A 22 -2.78 9.39 3.95
N GLU A 23 -1.74 9.11 4.74
CA GLU A 23 -1.55 9.66 6.07
C GLU A 23 -0.42 10.70 6.04
N LEU A 24 -0.64 11.82 6.74
CA LEU A 24 0.40 12.79 7.06
C LEU A 24 0.78 12.61 8.53
N HIS A 25 2.06 12.36 8.76
CA HIS A 25 2.63 12.22 10.10
C HIS A 25 3.51 13.42 10.42
N ASP A 26 3.51 13.83 11.69
CA ASP A 26 4.31 14.95 12.17
C ASP A 26 5.82 14.69 11.96
N ALA A 27 6.53 15.67 11.40
CA ALA A 27 7.97 15.56 11.13
C ALA A 27 8.82 15.41 12.41
N SER A 28 8.34 15.90 13.55
CA SER A 28 9.02 15.82 14.85
C SER A 28 8.65 14.57 15.65
N GLY A 29 7.62 13.84 15.23
CA GLY A 29 7.17 12.61 15.88
C GLY A 29 6.28 11.80 14.96
N TYR A 30 6.87 10.85 14.23
CA TYR A 30 6.19 10.04 13.22
C TYR A 30 4.94 9.31 13.77
N GLY A 31 4.95 8.89 15.04
CA GLY A 31 3.77 8.26 15.66
C GLY A 31 2.53 9.16 15.75
N ASN A 32 2.66 10.47 15.51
CA ASN A 32 1.54 11.42 15.50
C ASN A 32 1.00 11.62 14.08
N ILE A 33 -0.12 10.94 13.77
CA ILE A 33 -0.86 11.14 12.53
C ILE A 33 -1.69 12.41 12.67
N VAL A 34 -1.39 13.43 11.85
CA VAL A 34 -2.09 14.72 11.88
C VAL A 34 -3.22 14.80 10.87
N TYR A 35 -3.20 13.95 9.84
CA TYR A 35 -4.25 13.89 8.83
C TYR A 35 -4.27 12.50 8.18
N THR A 36 -5.48 11.98 7.92
CA THR A 36 -5.72 10.78 7.10
C THR A 36 -6.74 11.14 6.05
N SER A 37 -6.44 10.86 4.78
CA SER A 37 -7.40 11.05 3.70
C SER A 37 -8.55 10.04 3.80
N PRO A 38 -9.75 10.34 3.24
CA PRO A 38 -10.66 9.25 2.87
C PRO A 38 -9.98 8.33 1.82
N PRO A 39 -10.52 7.12 1.57
CA PRO A 39 -10.05 6.27 0.47
C PRO A 39 -9.98 7.04 -0.84
N VAL A 40 -8.82 7.00 -1.49
CA VAL A 40 -8.58 7.66 -2.78
C VAL A 40 -8.32 6.62 -3.86
N ASN A 41 -8.93 6.82 -5.03
CA ASN A 41 -8.70 5.97 -6.18
C ASN A 41 -7.26 6.12 -6.66
N LEU A 42 -6.57 4.98 -6.72
CA LEU A 42 -5.25 4.82 -7.28
C LEU A 42 -5.41 4.35 -8.73
N GLY A 43 -4.94 5.15 -9.69
CA GLY A 43 -5.04 4.83 -11.12
C GLY A 43 -4.06 3.74 -11.55
N ILE A 44 -4.36 2.99 -12.62
CA ILE A 44 -3.45 1.95 -13.17
C ILE A 44 -2.06 2.45 -13.60
N ASN A 45 -1.92 3.77 -13.71
CA ASN A 45 -0.68 4.51 -13.96
C ASN A 45 0.15 4.80 -12.69
N GLY A 46 -0.31 4.38 -11.50
CA GLY A 46 0.39 4.59 -10.23
C GLY A 46 0.14 5.95 -9.59
N GLN A 47 -0.88 6.71 -10.02
CA GLN A 47 -1.15 8.05 -9.49
C GLN A 47 -2.43 8.08 -8.66
N ALA A 48 -2.38 8.79 -7.54
CA ALA A 48 -3.51 9.19 -6.72
C ALA A 48 -3.39 10.68 -6.40
N VAL A 49 -4.52 11.37 -6.29
CA VAL A 49 -4.56 12.82 -5.99
C VAL A 49 -5.58 13.06 -4.90
N ILE A 50 -5.17 13.76 -3.85
CA ILE A 50 -6.03 14.17 -2.75
C ILE A 50 -5.98 15.69 -2.55
N THR A 51 -7.03 16.23 -1.96
CA THR A 51 -7.05 17.62 -1.47
C THR A 51 -6.77 17.60 0.03
N VAL A 52 -5.63 18.15 0.42
CA VAL A 52 -5.26 18.31 1.83
C VAL A 52 -5.78 19.66 2.34
N PRO A 53 -6.41 19.73 3.53
CA PRO A 53 -6.84 21.00 4.12
C PRO A 53 -5.66 21.97 4.30
N GLY A 54 -5.86 23.26 3.95
CA GLY A 54 -4.80 24.27 3.99
C GLY A 54 -4.22 24.57 5.38
N SER A 55 -4.83 24.06 6.45
CA SER A 55 -4.26 24.07 7.80
C SER A 55 -3.00 23.21 7.93
N PHE A 56 -2.81 22.21 7.06
CA PHE A 56 -1.63 21.34 7.04
C PHE A 56 -0.58 21.88 6.06
N SER A 57 0.06 22.99 6.42
CA SER A 57 1.08 23.66 5.60
C SER A 57 2.53 23.40 6.05
N GLY A 58 2.71 22.54 7.05
CA GLY A 58 4.02 22.13 7.58
C GLY A 58 4.78 21.16 6.67
N SER A 59 5.80 20.50 7.23
CA SER A 59 6.43 19.34 6.59
C SER A 59 5.99 18.07 7.30
N TYR A 60 5.64 17.04 6.53
CA TYR A 60 5.07 15.81 7.05
C TYR A 60 5.69 14.60 6.36
N TYR A 61 5.87 13.51 7.09
CA TYR A 61 6.05 12.22 6.43
C TYR A 61 4.72 11.82 5.78
N ILE A 62 4.79 11.31 4.55
CA ILE A 62 3.61 10.79 3.84
C ILE A 62 3.67 9.27 3.91
N THR A 63 2.65 8.65 4.47
CA THR A 63 2.50 7.18 4.48
C THR A 63 1.36 6.78 3.55
N ILE A 64 1.65 5.85 2.64
CA ILE A 64 0.65 5.22 1.80
C ILE A 64 0.21 3.93 2.46
N ARG A 65 -1.08 3.78 2.72
CA ARG A 65 -1.68 2.53 3.19
C ARG A 65 -2.58 1.94 2.11
N HIS A 66 -2.45 0.65 1.89
CA HIS A 66 -3.28 -0.14 0.99
C HIS A 66 -3.84 -1.33 1.75
N ARG A 67 -4.91 -1.97 1.25
CA ARG A 67 -5.72 -2.93 2.03
C ARG A 67 -4.93 -4.16 2.51
N ASN A 68 -3.86 -4.54 1.82
CA ASN A 68 -3.12 -5.77 2.07
C ASN A 68 -1.62 -5.64 1.76
N SER A 69 -1.13 -4.41 1.72
CA SER A 69 0.28 -4.11 1.48
C SER A 69 0.89 -3.39 2.67
N LEU A 70 2.20 -3.49 2.80
CA LEU A 70 2.92 -2.82 3.88
C LEU A 70 2.76 -1.30 3.78
N PRO A 71 2.49 -0.62 4.91
CA PRO A 71 2.51 0.83 4.94
C PRO A 71 3.91 1.32 4.57
N THR A 72 3.98 2.20 3.56
CA THR A 72 5.25 2.72 3.05
C THR A 72 5.31 4.23 3.19
N THR A 73 6.36 4.70 3.84
CA THR A 73 6.54 6.10 4.24
C THR A 73 7.64 6.78 3.44
N THR A 74 7.50 8.08 3.19
CA THR A 74 8.57 8.90 2.58
C THR A 74 9.86 8.87 3.40
N ALA A 75 11.01 8.88 2.72
CA ALA A 75 12.33 8.85 3.38
C ALA A 75 12.63 10.09 4.25
N ALA A 76 11.97 11.20 3.96
CA ALA A 76 12.06 12.44 4.71
C ALA A 76 10.69 13.16 4.70
N PRO A 77 10.46 14.13 5.59
CA PRO A 77 9.27 14.96 5.55
C PRO A 77 9.18 15.76 4.25
N VAL A 78 7.99 15.81 3.66
CA VAL A 78 7.66 16.58 2.46
C VAL A 78 6.98 17.88 2.87
N SER A 79 7.37 19.01 2.28
CA SER A 79 6.80 20.32 2.60
C SER A 79 5.46 20.55 1.88
N PHE A 80 4.45 20.99 2.64
CA PHE A 80 3.11 21.35 2.16
C PHE A 80 2.88 22.87 2.15
N SER A 81 3.95 23.67 2.07
CA SER A 81 3.82 25.13 1.98
C SER A 81 3.30 25.61 0.62
N ASN A 82 3.33 24.74 -0.40
CA ASN A 82 2.86 25.02 -1.76
C ASN A 82 1.41 24.53 -1.95
N SER A 83 0.68 25.16 -2.87
CA SER A 83 -0.70 24.76 -3.22
C SER A 83 -0.80 23.42 -3.95
N SER A 84 0.33 22.89 -4.43
CA SER A 84 0.44 21.57 -5.04
C SER A 84 1.73 20.91 -4.55
N VAL A 85 1.61 19.66 -4.13
CA VAL A 85 2.70 18.79 -3.68
C VAL A 85 2.63 17.53 -4.52
N ALA A 86 3.75 17.17 -5.14
CA ALA A 86 3.89 15.94 -5.92
C ALA A 86 5.05 15.12 -5.34
N PHE A 87 4.82 13.83 -5.17
CA PHE A 87 5.80 12.90 -4.63
C PHE A 87 5.65 11.52 -5.27
N ASN A 88 6.77 10.86 -5.57
CA ASN A 88 6.82 9.52 -6.13
C ASN A 88 7.63 8.58 -5.22
N LEU A 89 7.11 7.38 -4.99
CA LEU A 89 7.81 6.26 -4.36
C LEU A 89 8.41 5.34 -5.45
N ASP A 90 9.22 5.92 -6.34
CA ASP A 90 9.77 5.25 -7.54
C ASP A 90 11.26 4.88 -7.40
N HIS A 91 11.85 5.08 -6.22
CA HIS A 91 13.24 4.74 -5.94
C HIS A 91 13.44 4.50 -4.43
N PRO A 92 14.31 3.57 -3.99
CA PRO A 92 14.52 3.27 -2.57
C PRO A 92 14.87 4.51 -1.74
N SER A 93 15.66 5.43 -2.28
CA SER A 93 16.01 6.68 -1.57
C SER A 93 14.81 7.62 -1.31
N LYS A 94 13.63 7.31 -1.84
CA LYS A 94 12.37 8.05 -1.62
C LYS A 94 11.50 7.41 -0.54
N ALA A 95 11.73 6.14 -0.20
CA ALA A 95 11.04 5.44 0.88
C ALA A 95 11.94 5.35 2.12
N PHE A 96 11.34 5.47 3.31
CA PHE A 96 12.09 5.30 4.55
C PHE A 96 12.68 3.87 4.61
N GLY A 97 13.95 3.77 5.02
CA GLY A 97 14.69 2.51 5.01
C GLY A 97 14.91 1.89 3.62
N GLY A 98 14.54 2.56 2.53
CA GLY A 98 14.60 1.95 1.20
C GLY A 98 13.56 0.84 0.98
N ASN A 99 12.45 0.84 1.74
CA ASN A 99 11.49 -0.26 1.81
C ASN A 99 10.58 -0.35 0.56
N LEU A 100 11.18 -0.70 -0.59
CA LEU A 100 10.50 -0.91 -1.87
C LEU A 100 11.08 -2.13 -2.58
N LEU A 101 10.22 -2.89 -3.25
CA LEU A 101 10.61 -4.05 -4.05
C LEU A 101 10.98 -3.62 -5.48
N MET A 102 12.17 -3.98 -5.94
CA MET A 102 12.55 -3.83 -7.35
C MET A 102 12.02 -4.99 -8.18
N MET A 103 11.15 -4.69 -9.14
CA MET A 103 10.60 -5.65 -10.08
C MET A 103 11.58 -5.92 -11.24
N ILE A 104 11.39 -7.05 -11.93
CA ILE A 104 12.25 -7.48 -13.05
C ILE A 104 12.31 -6.48 -14.21
N ASP A 105 11.29 -5.62 -14.35
CA ASP A 105 11.20 -4.57 -15.35
C ASP A 105 11.87 -3.25 -14.92
N GLY A 106 12.53 -3.23 -13.76
CA GLY A 106 13.23 -2.08 -13.20
C GLY A 106 12.33 -1.08 -12.46
N ARG A 107 11.04 -1.37 -12.29
CA ARG A 107 10.15 -0.52 -11.49
C ARG A 107 10.18 -0.90 -10.01
N TYR A 108 9.99 0.09 -9.14
CA TYR A 108 9.83 -0.14 -7.72
C TYR A 108 8.34 -0.21 -7.35
N VAL A 109 7.99 -1.13 -6.46
CA VAL A 109 6.63 -1.32 -5.95
C VAL A 109 6.63 -1.44 -4.43
N ILE A 110 5.48 -1.19 -3.82
CA ILE A 110 5.25 -1.47 -2.39
C ILE A 110 5.08 -2.98 -2.23
N TYR A 111 5.63 -3.53 -1.15
CA TYR A 111 5.48 -4.94 -0.81
C TYR A 111 4.04 -5.27 -0.40
N GLY A 112 3.44 -6.26 -1.07
CA GLY A 112 2.15 -6.84 -0.69
C GLY A 112 2.29 -7.96 0.35
N GLY A 113 1.17 -8.37 0.93
CA GLY A 113 1.08 -9.55 1.81
C GLY A 113 0.92 -9.25 3.30
N ASP A 114 0.91 -7.99 3.73
CA ASP A 114 0.55 -7.59 5.10
C ASP A 114 -0.98 -7.48 5.16
N VAL A 115 -1.65 -8.63 5.22
CA VAL A 115 -3.11 -8.75 5.18
C VAL A 115 -3.72 -8.37 6.51
N ASN A 116 -3.03 -8.68 7.61
CA ASN A 116 -3.51 -8.38 8.96
C ASN A 116 -3.20 -6.93 9.41
N GLN A 117 -2.41 -6.20 8.62
CA GLN A 117 -2.02 -4.79 8.82
C GLN A 117 -1.20 -4.55 10.10
N ASP A 118 -0.41 -5.53 10.53
CA ASP A 118 0.48 -5.42 11.70
C ASP A 118 1.87 -4.84 11.38
N GLY A 119 2.16 -4.63 10.09
CA GLY A 119 3.40 -4.03 9.62
C GLY A 119 4.55 -5.02 9.47
N ALA A 120 4.29 -6.33 9.50
CA ALA A 120 5.18 -7.37 9.02
C ALA A 120 4.47 -8.18 7.92
N VAL A 121 5.23 -8.81 7.02
CA VAL A 121 4.69 -9.89 6.18
C VAL A 121 5.23 -11.19 6.74
N ASP A 122 4.38 -11.98 7.40
CA ASP A 122 4.79 -13.23 8.02
C ASP A 122 3.69 -14.31 8.03
N THR A 123 3.90 -15.37 8.80
CA THR A 123 2.94 -16.50 8.88
C THR A 123 1.57 -16.13 9.43
N ALA A 124 1.46 -15.01 10.17
CA ALA A 124 0.18 -14.51 10.66
C ALA A 124 -0.69 -13.98 9.53
N ASP A 125 -0.11 -13.50 8.42
CA ASP A 125 -0.83 -13.10 7.21
C ASP A 125 -1.32 -14.30 6.39
N MET A 126 -0.62 -15.43 6.47
CA MET A 126 -1.01 -16.66 5.78
C MET A 126 -2.34 -17.22 6.31
N THR A 127 -2.57 -17.11 7.62
CA THR A 127 -3.76 -17.70 8.28
C THR A 127 -5.09 -17.18 7.73
N PRO A 128 -5.34 -15.86 7.58
CA PRO A 128 -6.57 -15.37 6.98
C PRO A 128 -6.71 -15.78 5.51
N VAL A 129 -5.61 -15.79 4.74
CA VAL A 129 -5.63 -16.22 3.32
C VAL A 129 -5.98 -17.71 3.19
N ASP A 130 -5.40 -18.58 4.02
CA ASP A 130 -5.67 -20.02 4.01
C ASP A 130 -7.12 -20.35 4.37
N ASN A 131 -7.68 -19.65 5.36
CA ASN A 131 -9.09 -19.81 5.74
C ASN A 131 -10.02 -19.41 4.59
N ASP A 132 -9.76 -18.27 3.95
CA ASP A 132 -10.57 -17.76 2.83
C ASP A 132 -10.43 -18.64 1.59
N ALA A 133 -9.21 -19.12 1.28
CA ALA A 133 -8.96 -20.06 0.18
C ALA A 133 -9.68 -21.39 0.41
N SER A 134 -9.61 -21.95 1.63
CA SER A 134 -10.36 -23.17 1.99
C SER A 134 -11.87 -22.97 1.92
N GLY A 135 -12.34 -21.73 2.09
CA GLY A 135 -13.74 -21.33 1.95
C GLY A 135 -14.16 -21.01 0.51
N PHE A 136 -13.23 -21.07 -0.46
CA PHE A 136 -13.43 -20.62 -1.85
C PHE A 136 -13.91 -19.16 -1.92
N ALA A 137 -13.34 -18.29 -1.08
CA ALA A 137 -13.69 -16.88 -1.06
C ALA A 137 -13.27 -16.19 -2.37
N THR A 138 -14.15 -15.32 -2.86
CA THR A 138 -13.97 -14.54 -4.07
C THR A 138 -14.43 -13.10 -3.83
N GLY A 139 -13.92 -12.15 -4.59
CA GLY A 139 -14.29 -10.75 -4.48
C GLY A 139 -13.11 -9.84 -4.11
N TYR A 140 -13.41 -8.55 -3.98
CA TYR A 140 -12.48 -7.55 -3.47
C TYR A 140 -12.24 -7.73 -1.96
N LEU A 141 -11.28 -8.59 -1.62
CA LEU A 141 -10.91 -8.95 -0.25
C LEU A 141 -9.47 -8.51 0.06
N ALA A 142 -9.16 -8.31 1.34
CA ALA A 142 -7.77 -8.07 1.75
C ALA A 142 -6.89 -9.31 1.51
N THR A 143 -7.48 -10.49 1.64
CA THR A 143 -6.85 -11.80 1.42
C THR A 143 -6.59 -12.12 -0.06
N ASP A 144 -7.25 -11.43 -1.00
CA ASP A 144 -6.87 -11.41 -2.43
C ASP A 144 -5.69 -10.44 -2.63
N VAL A 145 -4.49 -10.93 -2.29
CA VAL A 145 -3.22 -10.21 -2.31
C VAL A 145 -2.82 -9.84 -3.74
N ASN A 146 -3.10 -10.70 -4.71
CA ASN A 146 -2.69 -10.50 -6.09
C ASN A 146 -3.71 -9.69 -6.93
N GLY A 147 -4.94 -9.53 -6.41
CA GLY A 147 -6.00 -8.67 -6.92
C GLY A 147 -6.80 -9.28 -8.09
N ASP A 148 -6.80 -10.60 -8.26
CA ASP A 148 -7.49 -11.27 -9.37
C ASP A 148 -8.92 -11.73 -9.05
N GLY A 149 -9.40 -11.42 -7.84
CA GLY A 149 -10.78 -11.65 -7.41
C GLY A 149 -11.04 -13.04 -6.85
N THR A 150 -10.02 -13.89 -6.72
CA THR A 150 -10.11 -15.22 -6.09
C THR A 150 -9.03 -15.35 -5.02
N VAL A 151 -9.38 -15.82 -3.82
CA VAL A 151 -8.40 -16.08 -2.77
C VAL A 151 -7.87 -17.51 -2.95
N ASP A 152 -6.60 -17.65 -3.32
CA ASP A 152 -5.97 -18.95 -3.54
C ASP A 152 -4.45 -19.00 -3.26
N THR A 153 -3.80 -20.08 -3.70
CA THR A 153 -2.35 -20.28 -3.51
C THR A 153 -1.46 -19.22 -4.19
N GLY A 154 -2.00 -18.50 -5.17
CA GLY A 154 -1.32 -17.36 -5.81
C GLY A 154 -1.08 -16.22 -4.83
N ASP A 155 -2.04 -15.95 -3.93
CA ASP A 155 -1.91 -14.94 -2.87
C ASP A 155 -0.89 -15.36 -1.83
N MET A 156 -0.95 -16.62 -1.41
CA MET A 156 -0.01 -17.22 -0.46
C MET A 156 1.44 -17.12 -0.95
N THR A 157 1.66 -17.28 -2.26
CA THR A 157 3.00 -17.18 -2.86
C THR A 157 3.62 -15.78 -2.66
N ILE A 158 2.81 -14.72 -2.63
CA ILE A 158 3.31 -13.36 -2.38
C ILE A 158 3.74 -13.23 -0.92
N ILE A 159 2.91 -13.73 0.02
CA ILE A 159 3.21 -13.72 1.45
C ILE A 159 4.48 -14.53 1.73
N ASP A 160 4.57 -15.77 1.24
CA ASP A 160 5.71 -16.66 1.47
C ASP A 160 7.04 -16.03 1.01
N ASN A 161 7.06 -15.43 -0.18
CA ASN A 161 8.27 -14.81 -0.72
C ASN A 161 8.73 -13.61 0.12
N ASN A 162 7.78 -12.77 0.55
CA ASN A 162 8.09 -11.58 1.34
C ASN A 162 8.41 -11.93 2.81
N ALA A 163 7.75 -12.95 3.37
CA ALA A 163 8.07 -13.48 4.69
C ALA A 163 9.47 -14.12 4.73
N ALA A 164 9.84 -14.89 3.70
CA ALA A 164 11.19 -15.46 3.57
C ALA A 164 12.28 -14.39 3.45
N ALA A 165 11.93 -13.20 2.97
CA ALA A 165 12.81 -12.03 2.90
C ALA A 165 12.76 -11.15 4.17
N PHE A 166 12.01 -11.54 5.21
CA PHE A 166 11.80 -10.79 6.44
C PHE A 166 11.31 -9.35 6.20
N VAL A 167 10.41 -9.18 5.23
CA VAL A 167 9.91 -7.86 4.86
C VAL A 167 8.98 -7.35 5.96
N SER A 168 9.27 -6.16 6.47
CA SER A 168 8.43 -5.43 7.42
C SER A 168 8.38 -3.95 7.06
N SER A 169 7.43 -3.23 7.64
CA SER A 169 7.41 -1.77 7.60
C SER A 169 8.68 -1.21 8.25
N ILE A 170 9.19 -0.11 7.70
CA ILE A 170 10.32 0.64 8.26
C ILE A 170 9.88 2.09 8.32
N THR A 171 9.84 2.65 9.52
CA THR A 171 9.32 3.98 9.79
C THR A 171 10.36 4.88 10.46
N PRO A 172 10.22 6.21 10.37
CA PRO A 172 11.08 7.17 11.05
C PRO A 172 11.21 7.01 12.56
#